data_AF-A0A9W7L3M3-F1
#
_entry.id   AF-A0A9W7L3M3-F1
#
_cell.length_a   1.000
_cell.length_b   1.000
_cell.length_c   1.000
_cell.angle_alpha   90.00
_cell.angle_beta   90.00
_cell.angle_gamma   90.00
#
_symmetry.space_group_name_H-M   'P 1'
#
loop_
_entity.id
_entity.type
_entity.pdbx_description
1 polymer ?
#
loop_
_entity_poly.entity_id
_entity_poly.type
_entity_poly.pdbx_seq_one_letter_code
_entity_poly.pdbx_strand_id
1 'polypeptide(L)'
;MTLPEAYETMNYEEGAKGYPTARMNSETQYETSGRDLLSRLPGHKTHDGDILVDYSYDGEQKFFLGGPGTSSYPLHRDQNDADAIFTVFEGCKEFVLVKPSSRGSLSRFQLPGFNIWNEDLYSTGLPEGALGWQGTVRQGETLYMPGDVLHEVRNGCKATVTMCRRPWRASAVRNIEKEVKELMHEMTYESLVESSWLWWGIDMVGQVFYGKKRDKFEIVYTDEDGATRS
;
A
#
# COMPACT_ATOMS: atom_id res chain seq x y z
N MET A 1 -29.06 42.64 -25.33
CA MET A 1 -28.82 41.23 -24.94
C MET A 1 -28.18 41.28 -23.57
N THR A 2 -29.01 41.16 -22.55
CA THR A 2 -28.71 41.41 -21.14
C THR A 2 -28.43 40.09 -20.45
N LEU A 3 -27.31 39.99 -19.73
CA LEU A 3 -26.97 38.84 -18.89
C LEU A 3 -27.81 38.90 -17.61
N PRO A 4 -28.30 37.77 -17.07
CA PRO A 4 -28.95 37.76 -15.77
C PRO A 4 -27.92 37.72 -14.64
N GLU A 5 -28.27 38.48 -13.61
CA GLU A 5 -27.60 38.61 -12.31
C GLU A 5 -27.81 37.39 -11.40
N ALA A 6 -27.02 37.39 -10.32
CA ALA A 6 -27.21 36.71 -9.04
C ALA A 6 -26.73 35.25 -8.91
N TYR A 7 -25.54 35.11 -8.34
CA TYR A 7 -25.10 33.95 -7.56
C TYR A 7 -25.41 34.24 -6.09
N GLU A 8 -26.42 33.56 -5.54
CA GLU A 8 -26.68 33.51 -4.10
C GLU A 8 -25.59 32.69 -3.40
N THR A 9 -24.96 33.29 -2.40
CA THR A 9 -24.09 32.63 -1.43
C THR A 9 -24.93 31.77 -0.49
N MET A 10 -24.76 30.44 -0.53
CA MET A 10 -25.30 29.54 0.50
C MET A 10 -24.40 29.61 1.74
N ASN A 11 -24.93 30.17 2.82
CA ASN A 11 -24.39 30.03 4.17
C ASN A 11 -24.82 28.65 4.72
N TYR A 12 -23.86 27.81 5.09
CA TYR A 12 -24.13 26.61 5.89
C TYR A 12 -24.08 26.99 7.36
N GLU A 13 -25.24 27.03 8.01
CA GLU A 13 -25.36 27.13 9.46
C GLU A 13 -25.05 25.80 10.15
N GLU A 14 -24.42 25.90 11.32
CA GLU A 14 -24.13 24.83 12.28
C GLU A 14 -25.41 24.16 12.78
N GLY A 15 -25.40 22.82 12.90
CA GLY A 15 -26.36 22.15 13.78
C GLY A 15 -26.61 20.68 13.52
N ALA A 16 -25.81 19.79 14.10
CA ALA A 16 -26.30 18.46 14.47
C ALA A 16 -25.53 17.92 15.69
N LYS A 17 -26.16 18.05 16.86
CA LYS A 17 -25.75 17.39 18.11
C LYS A 17 -26.09 15.90 18.05
N GLY A 18 -25.08 15.05 18.26
CA GLY A 18 -25.13 13.84 19.10
C GLY A 18 -25.97 12.63 18.69
N TYR A 19 -25.26 11.55 18.29
CA TYR A 19 -25.59 10.18 18.70
C TYR A 19 -24.28 9.46 19.06
N PRO A 20 -24.15 8.78 20.21
CA PRO A 20 -22.98 7.97 20.51
C PRO A 20 -23.12 6.63 19.81
N THR A 21 -22.58 6.49 18.60
CA THR A 21 -22.30 5.17 18.05
C THR A 21 -21.03 4.65 18.68
N ALA A 22 -21.16 3.70 19.60
CA ALA A 22 -20.04 2.89 20.07
C ALA A 22 -19.49 2.09 18.86
N ARG A 23 -18.47 2.65 18.19
CA ARG A 23 -17.58 1.87 17.33
C ARG A 23 -16.61 1.14 18.25
N MET A 24 -16.80 -0.17 18.38
CA MET A 24 -15.72 -1.06 18.78
C MET A 24 -14.72 -1.10 17.62
N ASN A 25 -13.58 -0.45 17.79
CA ASN A 25 -12.52 -0.40 16.80
C ASN A 25 -11.79 -1.75 16.80
N SER A 26 -11.98 -2.55 15.75
CA SER A 26 -11.06 -3.65 15.40
C SER A 26 -9.69 -3.12 14.92
N GLU A 27 -9.55 -1.80 14.74
CA GLU A 27 -8.34 -1.09 14.29
C GLU A 27 -7.22 -1.10 15.34
N THR A 28 -7.53 -1.01 16.64
CA THR A 28 -6.49 -0.95 17.69
C THR A 28 -5.80 -2.28 17.96
N GLN A 29 -6.41 -3.42 17.60
CA GLN A 29 -5.81 -4.73 17.85
C GLN A 29 -4.70 -5.09 16.85
N TYR A 30 -4.85 -4.73 15.57
CA TYR A 30 -3.84 -5.03 14.54
C TYR A 30 -2.64 -4.07 14.58
N GLU A 31 -2.86 -2.79 14.89
CA GLU A 31 -1.78 -1.80 15.04
C GLU A 31 -0.83 -2.13 16.19
N THR A 32 -1.38 -2.70 17.28
CA THR A 32 -0.58 -3.07 18.44
C THR A 32 0.23 -4.34 18.19
N SER A 33 -0.31 -5.31 17.44
CA SER A 33 0.35 -6.61 17.25
C SER A 33 1.61 -6.52 16.38
N GLY A 34 1.60 -5.74 15.29
CA GLY A 34 2.78 -5.60 14.41
C GLY A 34 3.93 -4.84 15.07
N ARG A 35 3.60 -3.78 15.82
CA ARG A 35 4.56 -2.96 16.57
C ARG A 35 5.24 -3.75 17.68
N ASP A 36 4.48 -4.58 18.38
CA ASP A 36 4.97 -5.42 19.47
C ASP A 36 5.79 -6.61 18.97
N LEU A 37 5.48 -7.16 17.78
CA LEU A 37 6.26 -8.24 17.16
C LEU A 37 7.64 -7.77 16.68
N LEU A 38 7.72 -6.64 15.95
CA LEU A 38 8.97 -6.17 15.37
C LEU A 38 9.93 -5.56 16.40
N SER A 39 9.40 -4.92 17.45
CA SER A 39 10.21 -4.36 18.54
C SER A 39 10.81 -5.41 19.48
N ARG A 40 10.32 -6.66 19.41
CA ARG A 40 10.80 -7.78 20.24
C ARG A 40 11.89 -8.63 19.57
N LEU A 41 12.25 -8.37 18.33
CA LEU A 41 13.31 -9.12 17.64
C LEU A 41 14.71 -8.66 18.11
N PRO A 42 15.53 -9.54 18.71
CA PRO A 42 16.87 -9.18 19.18
C PRO A 42 17.78 -8.78 18.02
N GLY A 43 18.43 -7.61 18.11
CA GLY A 43 19.38 -7.14 17.10
C GLY A 43 18.80 -6.22 16.03
N HIS A 44 17.48 -6.01 16.00
CA HIS A 44 16.86 -5.01 15.13
C HIS A 44 17.04 -3.62 15.73
N LYS A 45 18.17 -2.97 15.40
CA LYS A 45 18.28 -1.51 15.53
C LYS A 45 17.38 -0.93 14.46
N THR A 46 16.26 -0.31 14.87
CA THR A 46 15.44 0.53 13.98
C THR A 46 16.31 1.70 13.54
N HIS A 47 17.10 1.51 12.49
CA HIS A 47 17.88 2.58 11.88
C HIS A 47 16.88 3.55 11.28
N ASP A 48 16.91 4.77 11.83
CA ASP A 48 16.41 6.04 11.30
C ASP A 48 15.24 5.97 10.29
N GLY A 49 14.04 6.31 10.79
CA GLY A 49 13.08 7.11 10.01
C GLY A 49 12.04 6.42 9.15
N ASP A 50 12.12 5.11 8.88
CA ASP A 50 11.27 4.48 7.86
C ASP A 50 10.23 3.48 8.41
N ILE A 51 9.06 3.50 7.75
CA ILE A 51 7.90 2.59 7.86
C ILE A 51 6.96 2.85 9.06
N LEU A 52 6.54 4.10 9.26
CA LEU A 52 5.18 4.35 9.75
C LEU A 52 4.32 4.72 8.54
N VAL A 53 3.94 3.68 7.79
CA VAL A 53 2.84 3.80 6.82
C VAL A 53 1.59 4.01 7.64
N ASP A 54 1.12 5.25 7.67
CA ASP A 54 -0.20 5.60 8.16
C ASP A 54 -1.22 4.72 7.40
N TYR A 55 -1.75 3.71 8.10
CA TYR A 55 -2.79 2.80 7.62
C TYR A 55 -4.16 3.48 7.57
N SER A 56 -4.22 4.80 7.76
CA SER A 56 -5.42 5.58 7.49
C SER A 56 -5.96 5.23 6.11
N TYR A 57 -7.18 4.73 6.12
CA TYR A 57 -7.95 4.33 4.95
C TYR A 57 -8.08 5.54 4.01
N ASP A 58 -7.20 5.65 3.01
CA ASP A 58 -7.26 6.66 1.93
C ASP A 58 -8.34 6.32 0.90
N GLY A 59 -9.46 5.76 1.37
CA GLY A 59 -10.63 5.46 0.54
C GLY A 59 -11.54 6.66 0.34
N GLU A 60 -11.16 7.84 0.87
CA GLU A 60 -11.86 9.08 0.60
C GLU A 60 -11.84 9.42 -0.89
N GLN A 61 -12.93 10.05 -1.34
CA GLN A 61 -13.10 10.42 -2.73
C GLN A 61 -12.28 11.69 -3.02
N LYS A 62 -11.37 11.61 -3.98
CA LYS A 62 -10.56 12.75 -4.40
C LYS A 62 -11.07 13.25 -5.74
N PHE A 63 -11.45 14.53 -5.77
CA PHE A 63 -11.91 15.17 -7.00
C PHE A 63 -10.75 15.90 -7.67
N PHE A 64 -10.62 15.72 -8.98
CA PHE A 64 -9.65 16.42 -9.81
C PHE A 64 -10.39 17.22 -10.86
N LEU A 65 -10.10 18.53 -10.90
CA LEU A 65 -10.64 19.48 -11.84
C LEU A 65 -9.48 20.17 -12.55
N GLY A 66 -9.55 20.27 -13.87
CA GLY A 66 -8.51 20.96 -14.64
C GLY A 66 -8.82 21.12 -16.11
N GLY A 67 -8.11 22.08 -16.73
CA GLY A 67 -8.15 22.32 -18.17
C GLY A 67 -7.26 21.35 -18.97
N PRO A 68 -7.25 21.45 -20.30
CA PRO A 68 -6.50 20.55 -21.17
C PRO A 68 -5.00 20.70 -20.93
N GLY A 69 -4.26 19.59 -21.01
CA GLY A 69 -2.81 19.53 -20.82
C GLY A 69 -2.36 19.57 -19.36
N THR A 70 -3.25 19.81 -18.40
CA THR A 70 -2.87 19.80 -16.99
C THR A 70 -2.63 18.37 -16.49
N SER A 71 -1.56 18.21 -15.71
CA SER A 71 -1.19 16.98 -15.01
C SER A 71 -0.88 17.31 -13.56
N SER A 72 -1.20 16.39 -12.64
CA SER A 72 -0.90 16.58 -11.22
C SER A 72 0.54 16.22 -10.88
N TYR A 73 1.12 15.22 -11.56
CA TYR A 73 2.44 14.67 -11.26
C TYR A 73 3.08 14.08 -12.53
N PRO A 74 4.42 14.01 -12.60
CA PRO A 74 5.12 13.25 -13.65
C PRO A 74 4.87 11.73 -13.49
N LEU A 75 5.50 10.91 -14.34
CA LEU A 75 5.43 9.46 -14.23
C LEU A 75 5.81 9.00 -12.81
N HIS A 76 4.89 8.35 -12.11
CA HIS A 76 5.07 8.02 -10.70
C HIS A 76 4.38 6.71 -10.32
N ARG A 77 4.69 6.25 -9.11
CA ARG A 77 3.96 5.19 -8.42
C ARG A 77 3.22 5.82 -7.24
N ASP A 78 1.98 5.41 -7.02
CA ASP A 78 1.21 5.88 -5.88
C ASP A 78 1.92 5.51 -4.56
N GLN A 79 1.72 6.34 -3.54
CA GLN A 79 2.23 6.02 -2.20
C GLN A 79 1.60 4.72 -1.70
N ASN A 80 2.43 3.83 -1.15
CA ASN A 80 2.03 2.52 -0.64
C ASN A 80 1.38 1.59 -1.68
N ASP A 81 1.65 1.80 -2.96
CA ASP A 81 1.11 1.02 -4.08
C ASP A 81 -0.40 0.82 -3.95
N ALA A 82 -1.10 1.93 -3.74
CA ALA A 82 -2.55 1.94 -3.63
C ALA A 82 -3.20 1.70 -4.99
N ASP A 83 -4.12 0.74 -5.06
CA ASP A 83 -4.97 0.57 -6.24
C ASP A 83 -5.84 1.82 -6.39
N ALA A 84 -6.10 2.23 -7.62
CA ALA A 84 -6.86 3.44 -7.90
C ALA A 84 -7.99 3.17 -8.90
N ILE A 85 -9.15 3.79 -8.65
CA ILE A 85 -10.31 3.77 -9.53
C ILE A 85 -10.61 5.21 -9.94
N PHE A 86 -10.45 5.51 -11.22
CA PHE A 86 -10.79 6.80 -11.80
C PHE A 86 -12.12 6.73 -12.51
N THR A 87 -13.07 7.59 -12.13
CA THR A 87 -14.33 7.79 -12.86
C THR A 87 -14.34 9.18 -13.46
N VAL A 88 -14.60 9.28 -14.76
CA VAL A 88 -14.65 10.55 -15.48
C VAL A 88 -16.09 11.02 -15.58
N PHE A 89 -16.42 12.11 -14.90
CA PHE A 89 -17.78 12.68 -14.93
C PHE A 89 -17.97 13.65 -16.08
N GLU A 90 -16.93 14.39 -16.44
CA GLU A 90 -16.94 15.33 -17.56
C GLU A 90 -15.57 15.33 -18.24
N GLY A 91 -15.56 15.47 -19.57
CA GLY A 91 -14.33 15.55 -20.36
C GLY A 91 -13.64 14.22 -20.58
N CYS A 92 -12.31 14.20 -20.46
CA CYS A 92 -11.50 13.02 -20.68
C CYS A 92 -10.13 13.12 -20.02
N LYS A 93 -9.63 11.98 -19.57
CA LYS A 93 -8.25 11.81 -19.08
C LYS A 93 -7.47 10.91 -20.01
N GLU A 94 -6.26 11.32 -20.31
CA GLU A 94 -5.25 10.49 -20.94
C GLU A 94 -4.49 9.80 -19.81
N PHE A 95 -4.08 8.55 -20.03
CA PHE A 95 -3.33 7.73 -19.10
C PHE A 95 -2.18 7.05 -19.84
N VAL A 96 -1.03 6.99 -19.19
CA VAL A 96 0.05 6.05 -19.50
C VAL A 96 0.24 5.18 -18.28
N LEU A 97 0.24 3.86 -18.46
CA LEU A 97 0.46 2.85 -17.42
C LEU A 97 1.64 1.97 -17.83
N VAL A 98 2.60 1.75 -16.93
CA VAL A 98 3.75 0.87 -17.15
C VAL A 98 3.76 -0.24 -16.10
N LYS A 99 3.88 -1.48 -16.56
CA LYS A 99 3.92 -2.65 -15.68
C LYS A 99 5.20 -2.67 -14.83
N PRO A 100 5.15 -3.27 -13.62
CA PRO A 100 6.31 -3.41 -12.74
C PRO A 100 7.56 -3.99 -13.41
N SER A 101 7.38 -4.98 -14.30
CA SER A 101 8.47 -5.66 -15.02
C SER A 101 9.27 -4.74 -15.95
N SER A 102 8.69 -3.62 -16.37
CA SER A 102 9.31 -2.67 -17.30
C SER A 102 9.88 -1.44 -16.61
N ARG A 103 9.88 -1.39 -15.27
CA ARG A 103 10.45 -0.25 -14.53
C ARG A 103 11.97 -0.16 -14.63
N GLY A 104 12.64 -1.31 -14.79
CA GLY A 104 14.11 -1.38 -14.86
C GLY A 104 14.70 -0.71 -16.10
N SER A 105 13.89 -0.50 -17.14
CA SER A 105 14.29 0.24 -18.35
C SER A 105 14.04 1.75 -18.26
N LEU A 106 13.53 2.24 -17.13
CA LEU A 106 13.20 3.64 -16.90
C LEU A 106 14.14 4.26 -15.86
N SER A 107 14.35 5.57 -15.96
CA SER A 107 15.26 6.34 -15.13
C SER A 107 14.52 6.92 -13.94
N ARG A 108 14.70 6.32 -12.77
CA ARG A 108 14.11 6.81 -11.53
C ARG A 108 14.80 8.09 -11.05
N PHE A 109 14.04 9.10 -10.65
CA PHE A 109 14.58 10.27 -9.97
C PHE A 109 14.78 9.96 -8.48
N GLN A 110 16.00 10.17 -7.98
CA GLN A 110 16.35 9.91 -6.59
C GLN A 110 16.00 11.12 -5.71
N LEU A 111 14.73 11.23 -5.31
CA LEU A 111 14.28 12.21 -4.34
C LEU A 111 13.69 11.50 -3.11
N PRO A 112 14.22 11.72 -1.90
CA PRO A 112 13.72 11.08 -0.69
C PRO A 112 12.21 11.27 -0.51
N GLY A 113 11.48 10.18 -0.28
CA GLY A 113 10.03 10.17 -0.10
C GLY A 113 9.20 10.17 -1.39
N PHE A 114 9.81 10.24 -2.58
CA PHE A 114 9.09 10.23 -3.85
C PHE A 114 9.40 8.99 -4.71
N ASN A 115 8.36 8.50 -5.38
CA ASN A 115 8.45 7.42 -6.36
C ASN A 115 8.16 8.00 -7.75
N ILE A 116 9.14 8.69 -8.34
CA ILE A 116 9.00 9.41 -9.61
C ILE A 116 10.09 8.98 -10.62
N TRP A 117 9.75 9.08 -11.91
CA TRP A 117 10.60 8.73 -13.05
C TRP A 117 10.74 9.92 -14.01
N ASN A 118 11.83 9.95 -14.78
CA ASN A 118 12.22 11.11 -15.58
C ASN A 118 11.50 11.20 -16.93
N GLU A 119 10.90 10.11 -17.37
CA GLU A 119 10.32 10.00 -18.70
C GLU A 119 8.97 10.73 -18.81
N ASP A 120 8.81 11.52 -19.88
CA ASP A 120 7.51 12.00 -20.37
C ASP A 120 7.00 11.01 -21.43
N LEU A 121 6.21 10.05 -20.98
CA LEU A 121 5.72 8.98 -21.85
C LEU A 121 4.52 9.41 -22.69
N TYR A 122 3.91 10.58 -22.42
CA TYR A 122 2.92 11.15 -23.34
C TYR A 122 3.57 11.59 -24.64
N SER A 123 4.71 12.27 -24.54
CA SER A 123 5.43 12.79 -25.71
C SER A 123 6.21 11.70 -26.44
N THR A 124 6.78 10.74 -25.70
CA THR A 124 7.70 9.74 -26.25
C THR A 124 7.05 8.37 -26.52
N GLY A 125 5.88 8.11 -25.94
CA GLY A 125 5.25 6.78 -25.98
C GLY A 125 5.95 5.79 -25.04
N LEU A 126 5.46 4.55 -25.02
CA LEU A 126 6.11 3.48 -24.27
C LEU A 126 7.44 3.09 -24.94
N PRO A 127 8.54 2.92 -24.18
CA PRO A 127 9.80 2.42 -24.73
C PRO A 127 9.64 1.07 -25.41
N GLU A 128 10.49 0.76 -26.38
CA GLU A 128 10.47 -0.54 -27.05
C GLU A 128 10.64 -1.70 -26.04
N GLY A 129 9.75 -2.69 -26.11
CA GLY A 129 9.73 -3.82 -25.17
C GLY A 129 9.13 -3.51 -23.80
N ALA A 130 8.75 -2.26 -23.50
CA ALA A 130 8.02 -1.94 -22.29
C ALA A 130 6.58 -2.49 -22.37
N LEU A 131 6.15 -3.15 -21.30
CA LEU A 131 4.79 -3.63 -21.16
C LEU A 131 3.97 -2.57 -20.45
N GLY A 132 2.89 -2.13 -21.08
CA GLY A 132 2.07 -1.06 -20.56
C GLY A 132 0.76 -0.89 -21.31
N TRP A 133 0.06 0.19 -20.99
CA TRP A 133 -1.13 0.65 -21.67
C TRP A 133 -1.11 2.17 -21.76
N GLN A 134 -1.43 2.70 -22.92
CA GLN A 134 -1.65 4.13 -23.11
C GLN A 134 -3.02 4.30 -23.75
N GLY A 135 -3.83 5.20 -23.21
CA GLY A 135 -5.17 5.41 -23.72
C GLY A 135 -5.90 6.59 -23.10
N THR A 136 -7.13 6.78 -23.56
CA THR A 136 -8.01 7.85 -23.12
C THR A 136 -9.24 7.26 -22.45
N VAL A 137 -9.53 7.73 -21.24
CA VAL A 137 -10.76 7.45 -20.50
C VAL A 137 -11.68 8.66 -20.66
N ARG A 138 -12.85 8.43 -21.24
CA ARG A 138 -13.83 9.46 -21.60
C ARG A 138 -14.92 9.58 -20.54
N GLN A 139 -15.72 10.63 -20.65
CA GLN A 139 -16.90 10.85 -19.82
C GLN A 139 -17.79 9.60 -19.73
N GLY A 140 -18.18 9.25 -18.50
CA GLY A 140 -18.98 8.06 -18.18
C GLY A 140 -18.16 6.79 -17.98
N GLU A 141 -16.87 6.79 -18.33
CA GLU A 141 -16.01 5.62 -18.20
C GLU A 141 -15.29 5.58 -16.84
N THR A 142 -14.90 4.35 -16.48
CA THR A 142 -14.13 4.07 -15.28
C THR A 142 -12.88 3.27 -15.64
N LEU A 143 -11.73 3.68 -15.10
CA LEU A 143 -10.48 2.95 -15.19
C LEU A 143 -10.08 2.43 -13.82
N TYR A 144 -9.82 1.13 -13.73
CA TYR A 144 -9.12 0.52 -12.61
C TYR A 144 -7.63 0.44 -12.90
N MET A 145 -6.82 0.85 -11.94
CA MET A 145 -5.37 0.89 -12.03
C MET A 145 -4.77 0.15 -10.82
N PRO A 146 -4.03 -0.96 -11.03
CA PRO A 146 -3.35 -1.66 -9.95
C PRO A 146 -2.26 -0.77 -9.33
N GLY A 147 -2.08 -0.80 -8.02
CA GLY A 147 -1.24 0.16 -7.31
C GLY A 147 0.26 0.02 -7.54
N ASP A 148 0.71 -1.12 -8.05
CA ASP A 148 2.10 -1.33 -8.46
C ASP A 148 2.36 -0.94 -9.93
N VAL A 149 1.43 -0.31 -10.65
CA VAL A 149 1.78 0.22 -11.98
C VAL A 149 2.35 1.63 -11.87
N LEU A 150 3.39 1.93 -12.66
CA LEU A 150 3.75 3.33 -12.84
C LEU A 150 2.70 3.97 -13.73
N HIS A 151 2.40 5.22 -13.46
CA HIS A 151 1.41 5.92 -14.23
C HIS A 151 1.67 7.41 -14.33
N GLU A 152 1.18 7.97 -15.42
CA GLU A 152 1.12 9.41 -15.67
C GLU A 152 -0.29 9.73 -16.14
N VAL A 153 -0.89 10.82 -15.66
CA VAL A 153 -2.30 11.14 -15.92
C VAL A 153 -2.45 12.60 -16.34
N ARG A 154 -3.04 12.84 -17.50
CA ARG A 154 -3.22 14.18 -18.06
C ARG A 154 -4.68 14.43 -18.42
N ASN A 155 -5.13 15.68 -18.29
CA ASN A 155 -6.45 16.09 -18.78
C ASN A 155 -6.38 16.31 -20.30
N GLY A 156 -7.11 15.51 -21.08
CA GLY A 156 -7.08 15.58 -22.55
C GLY A 156 -8.13 16.55 -23.14
N CYS A 157 -9.16 16.87 -22.37
CA CYS A 157 -10.32 17.64 -22.83
C CYS A 157 -10.38 19.06 -22.23
N LYS A 158 -11.21 19.94 -22.83
CA LYS A 158 -11.31 21.38 -22.50
C LYS A 158 -11.64 21.65 -21.03
N ALA A 159 -12.49 20.82 -20.43
CA ALA A 159 -12.74 20.78 -19.00
C ALA A 159 -12.85 19.31 -18.60
N THR A 160 -12.18 18.94 -17.51
CA THR A 160 -12.18 17.56 -17.04
C THR A 160 -12.51 17.53 -15.55
N VAL A 161 -13.55 16.77 -15.20
CA VAL A 161 -13.97 16.52 -13.82
C VAL A 161 -13.93 15.03 -13.58
N THR A 162 -13.13 14.61 -12.62
CA THR A 162 -12.96 13.18 -12.30
C THR A 162 -12.90 12.97 -10.81
N MET A 163 -13.28 11.77 -10.38
CA MET A 163 -13.06 11.29 -9.03
C MET A 163 -12.11 10.09 -9.06
N CYS A 164 -11.12 10.11 -8.18
CA CYS A 164 -10.30 8.95 -7.85
C CYS A 164 -10.70 8.40 -6.48
N ARG A 165 -10.73 7.08 -6.37
CA ARG A 165 -10.84 6.36 -5.10
C ARG A 165 -9.70 5.36 -4.99
N ARG A 166 -9.18 5.16 -3.78
CA ARG A 166 -8.14 4.16 -3.52
C ARG A 166 -8.60 3.12 -2.50
N PRO A 167 -9.46 2.18 -2.93
CA PRO A 167 -10.11 1.25 -2.01
C PRO A 167 -9.15 0.24 -1.36
N TRP A 168 -8.00 -0.04 -1.99
CA TRP A 168 -7.05 -1.06 -1.52
C TRP A 168 -5.62 -0.54 -1.58
N ARG A 169 -4.79 -0.96 -0.61
CA ARG A 169 -3.33 -0.74 -0.63
C ARG A 169 -2.63 -2.07 -0.84
N ALA A 170 -2.18 -2.32 -2.07
CA ALA A 170 -1.76 -3.64 -2.48
C ALA A 170 -0.35 -4.01 -1.99
N SER A 171 0.57 -3.06 -1.76
CA SER A 171 1.94 -3.41 -1.30
C SER A 171 2.03 -3.81 0.15
N ALA A 172 1.15 -3.31 1.04
CA ALA A 172 1.19 -3.69 2.45
C ALA A 172 0.98 -5.20 2.62
N VAL A 173 0.01 -5.78 1.93
CA VAL A 173 -0.26 -7.24 2.02
C VAL A 173 0.80 -8.06 1.28
N ARG A 174 1.23 -7.63 0.09
CA ARG A 174 2.21 -8.37 -0.73
C ARG A 174 3.61 -8.40 -0.11
N ASN A 175 4.07 -7.30 0.48
CA ASN A 175 5.38 -7.24 1.14
C ASN A 175 5.35 -7.99 2.47
N ILE A 176 4.28 -7.87 3.27
CA ILE A 176 4.14 -8.67 4.51
C ILE A 176 4.15 -10.16 4.18
N GLU A 177 3.42 -10.60 3.15
CA GLU A 177 3.42 -12.02 2.79
C GLU A 177 4.79 -12.52 2.35
N LYS A 178 5.52 -11.73 1.55
CA LYS A 178 6.86 -12.08 1.10
C LYS A 178 7.87 -12.07 2.26
N GLU A 179 7.91 -11.02 3.07
CA GLU A 179 8.81 -10.89 4.20
C GLU A 179 8.52 -11.94 5.27
N VAL A 180 7.24 -12.23 5.57
CA VAL A 180 6.84 -13.32 6.46
C VAL A 180 7.24 -14.67 5.87
N LYS A 181 7.06 -14.89 4.56
CA LYS A 181 7.52 -16.11 3.91
C LYS A 181 9.03 -16.25 3.97
N GLU A 182 9.80 -15.20 3.69
CA GLU A 182 11.27 -15.22 3.77
C GLU A 182 11.75 -15.44 5.21
N LEU A 183 11.17 -14.75 6.21
CA LEU A 183 11.43 -14.99 7.63
C LEU A 183 11.07 -16.43 8.04
N MET A 184 9.93 -16.95 7.61
CA MET A 184 9.52 -18.33 7.88
C MET A 184 10.36 -19.37 7.13
N HIS A 185 10.96 -19.02 5.99
CA HIS A 185 11.81 -19.92 5.24
C HIS A 185 13.25 -19.95 5.77
N GLU A 186 13.72 -18.84 6.35
CA GLU A 186 15.07 -18.67 6.90
C GLU A 186 15.15 -19.07 8.39
N MET A 187 14.06 -18.95 9.15
CA MET A 187 14.01 -19.41 10.53
C MET A 187 13.45 -20.83 10.58
N THR A 188 14.26 -21.79 11.03
CA THR A 188 13.72 -23.11 11.37
C THR A 188 12.76 -22.98 12.54
N TYR A 189 11.78 -23.87 12.64
CA TYR A 189 10.85 -23.88 13.77
C TYR A 189 11.60 -23.93 15.11
N GLU A 190 12.74 -24.63 15.18
CA GLU A 190 13.59 -24.62 16.37
C GLU A 190 14.15 -23.23 16.69
N SER A 191 14.61 -22.46 15.70
CA SER A 191 15.15 -21.11 15.94
C SER A 191 14.07 -20.11 16.38
N LEU A 192 12.84 -20.29 15.90
CA LEU A 192 11.67 -19.48 16.26
C LEU A 192 11.18 -19.80 17.67
N VAL A 193 11.28 -21.07 18.07
CA VAL A 193 11.02 -21.57 19.42
C VAL A 193 12.10 -21.08 20.40
N GLU A 194 13.38 -21.15 20.04
CA GLU A 194 14.51 -20.73 20.90
C GLU A 194 14.56 -19.20 21.11
N SER A 195 14.07 -18.41 20.16
CA SER A 195 14.02 -16.94 20.24
C SER A 195 12.79 -16.40 20.99
N SER A 196 11.79 -17.24 21.27
CA SER A 196 10.63 -16.85 22.05
C SER A 196 10.92 -16.88 23.55
N TRP A 197 10.85 -15.71 24.21
CA TRP A 197 11.01 -15.57 25.66
C TRP A 197 10.02 -16.43 26.46
N LEU A 198 8.87 -16.76 25.87
CA LEU A 198 7.85 -17.63 26.48
C LEU A 198 8.40 -19.06 26.68
N TRP A 199 9.24 -19.52 25.74
CA TRP A 199 9.89 -20.82 25.79
C TRP A 199 11.00 -20.88 26.83
N TRP A 200 11.80 -19.81 26.92
CA TRP A 200 12.77 -19.64 28.02
C TRP A 200 12.09 -19.60 29.39
N GLY A 201 10.93 -18.93 29.48
CA GLY A 201 10.13 -18.91 30.71
C GLY A 201 9.65 -20.30 31.13
N ILE A 202 9.11 -21.09 30.18
CA ILE A 202 8.68 -22.47 30.43
C ILE A 202 9.86 -23.37 30.79
N ASP A 203 11.01 -23.23 30.12
CA ASP A 203 12.20 -24.04 30.42
C ASP A 203 12.80 -23.68 31.79
N MET A 204 12.89 -22.39 32.14
CA MET A 204 13.33 -21.96 33.47
C MET A 204 12.42 -22.48 34.57
N VAL A 205 11.10 -22.38 34.40
CA VAL A 205 10.12 -22.95 35.34
C VAL A 205 10.30 -24.47 35.41
N GLY A 206 10.47 -25.14 34.27
CA GLY A 206 10.75 -26.57 34.20
C GLY A 206 11.99 -26.99 34.98
N GLN A 207 13.10 -26.25 34.85
CA GLN A 207 14.34 -26.52 35.56
C GLN A 207 14.22 -26.28 37.07
N VAL A 208 13.52 -25.22 37.48
CA VAL A 208 13.31 -24.88 38.91
C VAL A 208 12.45 -25.93 39.61
N PHE A 209 11.37 -26.39 38.97
CA PHE A 209 10.42 -27.30 39.63
C PHE A 209 10.77 -28.79 39.46
N TYR A 210 11.48 -29.17 38.39
CA TYR A 210 11.70 -30.59 38.08
C TYR A 210 13.17 -31.01 38.05
N GLY A 211 14.12 -30.10 38.29
CA GLY A 211 15.52 -30.44 38.59
C GLY A 211 16.29 -31.18 37.49
N LYS A 212 15.73 -31.28 36.28
CA LYS A 212 16.37 -31.92 35.12
C LYS A 212 16.55 -30.91 34.01
N LYS A 213 17.79 -30.74 33.53
CA LYS A 213 18.01 -30.27 32.16
C LYS A 213 17.28 -31.25 31.24
N ARG A 214 16.37 -30.77 30.42
CA ARG A 214 15.78 -31.59 29.36
C ARG A 214 16.93 -31.97 28.41
N ASP A 215 17.20 -33.27 28.29
CA ASP A 215 18.00 -33.77 27.18
C ASP A 215 17.31 -33.32 25.88
N LYS A 216 18.10 -32.89 24.89
CA LYS A 216 17.61 -32.31 23.62
C LYS A 216 16.34 -33.03 23.15
N PHE A 217 15.24 -32.29 23.01
CA PHE A 217 14.07 -32.82 22.33
C PHE A 217 14.44 -33.01 20.87
N GLU A 218 14.38 -34.25 20.41
CA GLU A 218 14.35 -34.56 18.99
C GLU A 218 12.92 -34.28 18.52
N ILE A 219 12.73 -33.16 17.82
CA ILE A 219 11.41 -32.78 17.31
C ILE A 219 11.25 -33.45 15.97
N VAL A 220 10.45 -34.51 15.98
CA VAL A 220 10.09 -35.23 14.77
C VAL A 220 8.88 -34.55 14.12
N TYR A 221 9.03 -34.01 12.92
CA TYR A 221 7.92 -33.45 12.14
C TYR A 221 7.80 -34.12 10.77
N THR A 222 6.60 -34.07 10.19
CA THR A 222 6.30 -34.62 8.88
C THR A 222 6.09 -33.48 7.89
N ASP A 223 6.86 -33.46 6.81
CA ASP A 223 6.74 -32.45 5.75
C ASP A 223 5.48 -32.67 4.89
N GLU A 224 5.18 -31.71 4.00
CA GLU A 224 4.01 -31.75 3.12
C GLU A 224 4.03 -32.97 2.16
N ASP A 225 5.21 -33.53 1.91
CA ASP A 225 5.40 -34.74 1.11
C ASP A 225 5.21 -36.03 1.93
N GLY A 226 4.89 -35.90 3.22
CA GLY A 226 4.69 -37.02 4.14
C GLY A 226 5.98 -37.62 4.70
N ALA A 227 7.15 -37.03 4.44
CA ALA A 227 8.42 -37.51 4.95
C ALA A 227 8.66 -36.99 6.37
N THR A 228 9.03 -37.92 7.26
CA THR A 228 9.27 -37.63 8.67
C THR A 228 10.75 -37.29 8.87
N ARG A 229 11.04 -36.14 9.49
CA ARG A 229 12.38 -35.62 9.75
C ARG A 229 12.56 -35.34 11.23
N SER A 230 13.78 -35.56 11.71
CA SER A 230 14.24 -35.42 13.11
C SER A 230 15.30 -34.35 13.23
#